data_AF-A0A427YFB4-F1
#
_entry.id   AF-A0A427YFB4-F1
#
_cell.length_a   1.000
_cell.length_b   1.000
_cell.length_c   1.000
_cell.angle_alpha   90.00
_cell.angle_beta   90.00
_cell.angle_gamma   90.00
#
_symmetry.space_group_name_H-M   'P 1'
#
loop_
_entity.id
_entity.type
_entity.pdbx_description
1 polymer ?
#
loop_
_entity_poly.entity_id
_entity_poly.type
_entity_poly.pdbx_seq_one_letter_code
_entity_poly.pdbx_strand_id
1 'polypeptide(L)'
;MRDMSMRQLSSFYPAYNPTPPTTHPAPHSLVIIHNQSTSLLVWTLCDYLYYKKPAILGSVQGMITGLVAITPAAGVIAGWAAIVMGVLSATIPWYTMNLLGKRLWLFKYVDDTLGVFHKHLVAGFVGGFFTGIFATVDGSAAFGLTNPGGAIAGNGRQVWVQIVGALFVIGWNMAVTPLILFFIKYVLRIPLRMSEDMLLVGDDAVHGEAAYAIESVFSSVERNGNGNGVETAHTTAGFEGSSGGERSGEEMRNKEARRMGVAEVGETV
;
A
#
# COMPACT_ATOMS: atom_id res chain seq x y z
N MET A 1 -27.52 -6.52 28.68
CA MET A 1 -26.69 -6.89 27.50
C MET A 1 -26.89 -8.36 27.07
N ARG A 2 -28.10 -8.90 27.19
CA ARG A 2 -28.56 -10.13 26.53
C ARG A 2 -30.04 -9.89 26.20
N ASP A 3 -30.54 -10.48 25.12
CA ASP A 3 -31.85 -10.24 24.50
C ASP A 3 -31.97 -9.03 23.56
N MET A 4 -31.23 -9.08 22.45
CA MET A 4 -31.82 -8.61 21.19
C MET A 4 -32.64 -9.75 20.60
N SER A 5 -33.97 -9.60 20.63
CA SER A 5 -34.89 -10.58 20.05
C SER A 5 -34.62 -10.77 18.55
N MET A 6 -34.72 -12.02 18.09
CA MET A 6 -34.56 -12.46 16.70
C MET A 6 -35.34 -11.62 15.66
N ARG A 7 -36.37 -10.88 16.08
CA ARG A 7 -37.20 -10.01 15.23
C ARG A 7 -36.52 -8.69 14.83
N GLN A 8 -35.57 -8.19 15.62
CA GLN A 8 -34.83 -6.97 15.27
C GLN A 8 -33.74 -7.26 14.24
N LEU A 9 -33.12 -8.44 14.29
CA LEU A 9 -32.15 -8.90 13.29
C LEU A 9 -32.80 -9.16 11.92
N SER A 10 -34.03 -9.69 11.88
CA SER A 10 -34.75 -9.94 10.62
C SER A 10 -35.20 -8.67 9.89
N SER A 11 -35.31 -7.54 10.59
CA SER A 11 -35.64 -6.24 9.98
C SER A 11 -34.44 -5.57 9.31
N PHE A 12 -33.21 -5.95 9.69
CA PHE A 12 -31.97 -5.43 9.09
C PHE A 12 -31.40 -6.37 8.02
N TYR A 13 -31.86 -7.63 7.98
CA TYR A 13 -31.50 -8.66 7.00
C TYR A 13 -32.77 -9.39 6.51
N PRO A 14 -33.40 -8.95 5.41
CA PRO A 14 -34.59 -9.60 4.87
C PRO A 14 -34.19 -10.81 4.01
N ALA A 15 -33.68 -11.89 4.62
CA ALA A 15 -33.29 -13.08 3.85
C ALA A 15 -33.24 -14.40 4.64
N TYR A 16 -33.98 -14.56 5.74
CA TYR A 16 -34.13 -15.89 6.35
C TYR A 16 -35.29 -16.65 5.67
N ASN A 17 -35.06 -17.09 4.44
CA ASN A 17 -35.91 -18.06 3.75
C ASN A 17 -35.35 -19.46 4.06
N PRO A 18 -36.14 -20.44 4.53
CA PRO A 18 -35.68 -21.80 4.81
C PRO A 18 -35.43 -22.57 3.50
N THR A 19 -34.42 -22.18 2.74
CA THR A 19 -33.85 -22.96 1.64
C THR A 19 -32.65 -23.77 2.16
N PRO A 20 -32.28 -24.90 1.52
CA PRO A 20 -31.21 -25.77 1.99
C PRO A 20 -29.90 -25.00 2.30
N PRO A 21 -29.07 -25.49 3.24
CA PRO A 21 -27.94 -24.75 3.84
C PRO A 21 -26.82 -24.32 2.87
N THR A 22 -26.96 -24.60 1.57
CA THR A 22 -26.02 -24.21 0.50
C THR A 22 -26.39 -22.91 -0.20
N THR A 23 -27.57 -22.32 0.06
CA THR A 23 -28.11 -21.15 -0.66
C THR A 23 -28.30 -19.90 0.19
N HIS A 24 -27.90 -19.90 1.46
CA HIS A 24 -27.96 -18.68 2.25
C HIS A 24 -26.83 -17.73 1.82
N PRO A 25 -27.09 -16.47 1.43
CA PRO A 25 -26.03 -15.50 1.35
C PRO A 25 -25.42 -15.42 2.74
N ALA A 26 -24.15 -15.84 2.86
CA ALA A 26 -23.38 -15.56 4.06
C ALA A 26 -23.48 -14.05 4.33
N PRO A 27 -23.56 -13.60 5.59
CA PRO A 27 -23.54 -12.17 5.87
C PRO A 27 -22.35 -11.58 5.11
N HIS A 28 -22.56 -10.54 4.30
CA HIS A 28 -21.58 -10.13 3.28
C HIS A 28 -20.21 -9.78 3.88
N SER A 29 -20.17 -9.39 5.16
CA SER A 29 -18.96 -9.23 5.95
C SER A 29 -18.11 -10.51 6.07
N LEU A 30 -18.77 -11.67 6.18
CA LEU A 30 -18.14 -12.97 6.31
C LEU A 30 -17.43 -13.38 5.02
N VAL A 31 -17.97 -13.02 3.85
CA VAL A 31 -17.36 -13.26 2.54
C VAL A 31 -16.00 -12.55 2.44
N ILE A 32 -15.96 -11.28 2.86
CA ILE A 32 -14.74 -10.47 2.85
C ILE A 32 -13.69 -11.07 3.79
N ILE A 33 -14.08 -11.40 5.02
CA ILE A 33 -13.16 -11.93 6.05
C ILE A 33 -12.56 -13.27 5.63
N HIS A 34 -13.36 -14.19 5.09
CA HIS A 34 -12.86 -15.49 4.64
C HIS A 34 -11.87 -15.35 3.49
N ASN A 35 -12.17 -14.51 2.51
CA ASN A 35 -11.28 -14.24 1.40
C ASN A 35 -9.95 -13.65 1.88
N GLN A 36 -10.02 -12.59 2.68
CA GLN A 36 -8.85 -11.86 3.18
C GLN A 36 -7.94 -12.77 4.03
N SER A 37 -8.53 -13.54 4.94
CA SER A 37 -7.79 -14.48 5.79
C SER A 37 -7.12 -15.57 4.96
N THR A 38 -7.83 -16.12 3.97
CA THR A 38 -7.27 -17.14 3.06
C THR A 38 -6.13 -16.58 2.22
N SER A 39 -6.30 -15.38 1.66
CA SER A 39 -5.28 -14.72 0.83
C SER A 39 -4.01 -14.41 1.62
N LEU A 40 -4.15 -13.95 2.87
CA LEU A 40 -3.01 -13.76 3.78
C LEU A 40 -2.26 -15.07 4.02
N LEU A 41 -2.97 -16.14 4.39
CA LEU A 41 -2.36 -17.44 4.68
C LEU A 41 -1.66 -18.03 3.45
N VAL A 42 -2.31 -17.96 2.28
CA VAL A 42 -1.77 -18.51 1.03
C VAL A 42 -0.55 -17.75 0.58
N TRP A 43 -0.55 -16.42 0.67
CA TRP A 43 0.64 -15.64 0.33
C TRP A 43 1.81 -15.96 1.25
N THR A 44 1.55 -16.03 2.56
CA THR A 44 2.56 -16.40 3.56
C THR A 44 3.12 -17.79 3.30
N LEU A 45 2.25 -18.73 2.90
CA LEU A 45 2.65 -20.08 2.51
C LEU A 45 3.50 -20.06 1.24
N CYS A 46 3.14 -19.29 0.22
CA CYS A 46 3.94 -19.13 -0.99
C CYS A 46 5.34 -18.55 -0.67
N ASP A 47 5.41 -17.53 0.18
CA ASP A 47 6.69 -16.97 0.64
C ASP A 47 7.51 -17.98 1.42
N TYR A 48 6.88 -18.75 2.31
CA TYR A 48 7.56 -19.82 3.04
C TYR A 48 8.09 -20.90 2.10
N LEU A 49 7.32 -21.31 1.08
CA LEU A 49 7.74 -22.33 0.14
C LEU A 49 8.94 -21.89 -0.72
N TYR A 50 8.94 -20.64 -1.17
CA TYR A 50 9.95 -20.09 -2.07
C TYR A 50 11.20 -19.55 -1.34
N TYR A 51 11.00 -18.73 -0.30
CA TYR A 51 12.08 -18.08 0.46
C TYR A 51 12.51 -18.85 1.71
N LYS A 52 11.82 -19.97 2.06
CA LYS A 52 12.07 -20.80 3.26
C LYS A 52 11.92 -20.07 4.60
N LYS A 53 11.39 -18.84 4.58
CA LYS A 53 11.14 -18.02 5.77
C LYS A 53 9.79 -17.32 5.60
N PRO A 54 8.94 -17.30 6.64
CA PRO A 54 7.70 -16.53 6.59
C PRO A 54 8.01 -15.03 6.61
N ALA A 55 7.39 -14.26 5.72
CA ALA A 55 7.58 -12.82 5.61
C ALA A 55 6.32 -12.06 6.04
N ILE A 56 6.46 -11.16 7.03
CA ILE A 56 5.35 -10.31 7.51
C ILE A 56 4.89 -9.37 6.40
N LEU A 57 5.83 -8.73 5.69
CA LEU A 57 5.52 -7.86 4.56
C LEU A 57 4.75 -8.59 3.47
N GLY A 58 5.11 -9.86 3.22
CA GLY A 58 4.37 -10.72 2.30
C GLY A 58 2.96 -11.04 2.79
N SER A 59 2.79 -11.34 4.07
CA SER A 59 1.48 -11.56 4.68
C SER A 59 0.55 -10.35 4.47
N VAL A 60 1.07 -9.13 4.67
CA VAL A 60 0.33 -7.88 4.43
C VAL A 60 0.00 -7.70 2.95
N GLN A 61 0.91 -8.02 2.04
CA GLN A 61 0.64 -7.99 0.60
C GLN A 61 -0.44 -9.00 0.18
N GLY A 62 -0.44 -10.20 0.77
CA GLY A 62 -1.48 -11.20 0.60
C GLY A 62 -2.85 -10.71 1.09
N MET A 63 -2.86 -10.00 2.21
CA MET A 63 -4.08 -9.38 2.73
C MET A 63 -4.64 -8.30 1.79
N ILE A 64 -3.77 -7.42 1.27
CA ILE A 64 -4.15 -6.34 0.34
C ILE A 64 -4.72 -6.93 -0.97
N THR A 65 -4.06 -7.93 -1.54
CA THR A 65 -4.50 -8.55 -2.80
C THR A 65 -5.83 -9.29 -2.66
N GLY A 66 -6.10 -9.90 -1.50
CA GLY A 66 -7.41 -10.46 -1.17
C GLY A 66 -8.51 -9.39 -1.16
N LEU A 67 -8.26 -8.27 -0.45
CA LEU A 67 -9.20 -7.14 -0.42
C LEU A 67 -9.48 -6.56 -1.81
N VAL A 68 -8.44 -6.41 -2.64
CA VAL A 68 -8.60 -5.94 -4.01
C VAL A 68 -9.45 -6.91 -4.82
N ALA A 69 -9.14 -8.21 -4.76
CA ALA A 69 -9.84 -9.21 -5.56
C ALA A 69 -11.30 -9.42 -5.14
N ILE A 70 -11.63 -9.28 -3.84
CA ILE A 70 -13.01 -9.44 -3.36
C ILE A 70 -13.89 -8.22 -3.61
N THR A 71 -13.29 -7.04 -3.86
CA THR A 71 -14.03 -5.77 -4.04
C THR A 71 -15.19 -5.85 -5.04
N PRO A 72 -15.02 -6.39 -6.27
CA PRO A 72 -16.14 -6.52 -7.21
C PRO A 72 -17.16 -7.61 -6.82
N ALA A 73 -16.82 -8.52 -5.91
CA ALA A 73 -17.58 -9.73 -5.61
C ALA A 73 -18.24 -9.74 -4.22
N ALA A 74 -17.86 -8.83 -3.32
CA ALA A 74 -18.16 -8.88 -1.88
C ALA A 74 -19.66 -9.07 -1.55
N GLY A 75 -20.54 -8.62 -2.44
CA GLY A 75 -21.99 -8.73 -2.27
C GLY A 75 -22.69 -9.83 -3.06
N VAL A 76 -22.03 -10.45 -4.05
CA VAL A 76 -22.72 -11.28 -5.06
C VAL A 76 -22.31 -12.75 -5.05
N ILE A 77 -21.22 -13.09 -4.35
CA ILE A 77 -20.69 -14.47 -4.31
C ILE A 77 -20.99 -15.17 -2.98
N ALA A 78 -21.01 -16.50 -3.00
CA ALA A 78 -21.16 -17.32 -1.79
C ALA A 78 -19.85 -17.40 -0.98
N GLY A 79 -19.96 -17.71 0.32
CA GLY A 79 -18.81 -17.78 1.24
C GLY A 79 -17.72 -18.79 0.84
N TRP A 80 -18.10 -19.95 0.29
CA TRP A 80 -17.13 -20.94 -0.20
C TRP A 80 -16.33 -20.42 -1.41
N ALA A 81 -16.97 -19.67 -2.32
CA ALA A 81 -16.33 -19.08 -3.48
C ALA A 81 -15.35 -17.97 -3.06
N ALA A 82 -15.61 -17.31 -1.92
CA ALA A 82 -14.72 -16.31 -1.35
C ALA A 82 -13.37 -16.91 -0.92
N ILE A 83 -13.37 -18.12 -0.37
CA ILE A 83 -12.16 -18.86 0.00
C ILE A 83 -11.35 -19.20 -1.25
N VAL A 84 -12.01 -19.75 -2.28
CA VAL A 84 -11.34 -20.08 -3.56
C VAL A 84 -10.74 -18.83 -4.19
N MET A 85 -11.49 -17.73 -4.23
CA MET A 85 -10.97 -16.45 -4.68
C MET A 85 -9.77 -15.97 -3.86
N GLY A 86 -9.75 -16.21 -2.55
CA GLY A 86 -8.64 -15.83 -1.67
C GLY A 86 -7.36 -16.58 -2.00
N VAL A 87 -7.46 -17.86 -2.34
CA VAL A 87 -6.30 -18.66 -2.80
C VAL A 87 -5.76 -18.09 -4.12
N LEU A 88 -6.65 -17.77 -5.06
CA LEU A 88 -6.27 -17.29 -6.39
C LEU A 88 -5.72 -15.86 -6.35
N SER A 89 -6.32 -14.99 -5.53
CA SER A 89 -5.88 -13.60 -5.33
C SER A 89 -4.52 -13.50 -4.66
N ALA A 90 -4.11 -14.49 -3.87
CA ALA A 90 -2.76 -14.54 -3.35
C ALA A 90 -1.79 -15.11 -4.38
N THR A 91 -2.12 -16.26 -4.97
CA THR A 91 -1.17 -17.03 -5.80
C THR A 91 -0.85 -16.32 -7.12
N ILE A 92 -1.84 -15.75 -7.80
CA ILE A 92 -1.64 -15.16 -9.13
C ILE A 92 -0.79 -13.87 -9.03
N PRO A 93 -1.14 -12.87 -8.21
CA PRO A 93 -0.30 -11.68 -8.05
C PRO A 93 1.09 -12.01 -7.52
N TRP A 94 1.21 -12.94 -6.56
CA TRP A 94 2.50 -13.41 -6.05
C TRP A 94 3.39 -13.96 -7.18
N TYR A 95 2.82 -14.81 -8.04
CA TYR A 95 3.53 -15.35 -9.20
C TYR A 95 3.93 -14.26 -10.18
N THR A 96 3.02 -13.32 -10.47
CA THR A 96 3.33 -12.23 -11.40
C THR A 96 4.46 -11.33 -10.89
N MET A 97 4.49 -11.04 -9.58
CA MET A 97 5.48 -10.18 -8.97
C MET A 97 6.86 -10.88 -8.85
N ASN A 98 6.88 -12.12 -8.34
CA ASN A 98 8.12 -12.81 -7.99
C ASN A 98 8.80 -13.51 -9.17
N LEU A 99 8.04 -13.92 -10.19
CA LEU A 99 8.56 -14.64 -11.35
C LEU A 99 8.49 -13.83 -12.65
N LEU A 100 7.34 -13.25 -12.98
CA LEU A 100 7.18 -12.47 -14.22
C LEU A 100 7.90 -11.12 -14.15
N GLY A 101 7.79 -10.40 -13.03
CA GLY A 101 8.44 -9.09 -12.84
C GLY A 101 9.96 -9.15 -13.02
N LYS A 102 10.61 -10.23 -12.58
CA LYS A 102 12.06 -10.43 -12.74
C LYS A 102 12.46 -10.84 -14.16
N ARG A 103 11.54 -11.40 -14.95
CA ARG A 103 11.81 -11.98 -16.28
C ARG A 103 11.45 -11.04 -17.42
N LEU A 104 10.49 -10.14 -17.22
CA LEU A 104 10.01 -9.22 -18.24
C LEU A 104 10.87 -7.96 -18.27
N TRP A 105 11.56 -7.77 -19.41
CA TRP A 105 12.40 -6.58 -19.68
C TRP A 105 11.65 -5.26 -19.49
N LEU A 106 10.34 -5.24 -19.75
CA LEU A 106 9.48 -4.05 -19.60
C LEU A 106 9.44 -3.53 -18.15
N PHE A 107 9.43 -4.42 -17.16
CA PHE A 107 9.43 -4.05 -15.73
C PHE A 107 10.80 -3.63 -15.21
N LYS A 108 11.86 -3.76 -16.02
CA LYS A 108 13.20 -3.27 -15.66
C LYS A 108 13.34 -1.74 -15.85
N TYR A 109 12.48 -1.14 -16.67
CA TYR A 109 12.47 0.31 -16.93
C TYR A 109 11.29 1.03 -16.25
N VAL A 110 10.30 0.28 -15.77
CA VAL A 110 9.16 0.82 -15.03
C VAL A 110 9.46 0.74 -13.55
N ASP A 111 9.64 1.90 -12.93
CA ASP A 111 9.92 2.03 -11.50
C ASP A 111 8.61 1.96 -10.68
N ASP A 112 8.04 0.76 -10.56
CA ASP A 112 6.91 0.48 -9.65
C ASP A 112 7.44 0.03 -8.28
N THR A 113 7.94 0.99 -7.51
CA THR A 113 8.56 0.76 -6.19
C THR A 113 7.63 0.08 -5.19
N LEU A 114 6.33 0.37 -5.27
CA LEU A 114 5.32 -0.17 -4.36
C LEU A 114 4.66 -1.46 -4.88
N GLY A 115 4.95 -1.90 -6.10
CA GLY A 115 4.33 -3.06 -6.74
C GLY A 115 2.82 -2.91 -6.91
N VAL A 116 2.35 -1.69 -7.18
CA VAL A 116 0.93 -1.36 -7.31
C VAL A 116 0.32 -2.09 -8.49
N PHE A 117 1.06 -2.26 -9.60
CA PHE A 117 0.58 -2.96 -10.78
C PHE A 117 0.14 -4.38 -10.46
N HIS A 118 0.99 -5.15 -9.78
CA HIS A 118 0.69 -6.55 -9.46
C HIS A 118 -0.43 -6.66 -8.44
N LYS A 119 -0.41 -5.83 -7.39
CA LYS A 119 -1.38 -5.94 -6.30
C LYS A 119 -2.75 -5.36 -6.62
N HIS A 120 -2.84 -4.39 -7.54
CA HIS A 120 -4.10 -3.73 -7.88
C HIS A 120 -4.63 -4.12 -9.25
N LEU A 121 -3.81 -4.04 -10.31
CA LEU A 121 -4.26 -4.35 -11.67
C LEU A 121 -4.49 -5.85 -11.83
N VAL A 122 -3.49 -6.68 -11.52
CA VAL A 122 -3.60 -8.13 -11.71
C VAL A 122 -4.62 -8.72 -10.74
N ALA A 123 -4.53 -8.38 -9.45
CA ALA A 123 -5.50 -8.87 -8.46
C ALA A 123 -6.93 -8.38 -8.75
N GLY A 124 -7.09 -7.13 -9.19
CA GLY A 124 -8.39 -6.56 -9.58
C GLY A 124 -8.98 -7.25 -10.82
N PHE A 125 -8.15 -7.55 -11.82
CA PHE A 125 -8.58 -8.31 -12.99
C PHE A 125 -9.01 -9.73 -12.62
N VAL A 126 -8.23 -10.43 -11.80
CA VAL A 126 -8.58 -11.74 -11.25
C VAL A 126 -9.91 -11.68 -10.50
N GLY A 127 -10.07 -10.70 -9.61
CA GLY A 127 -11.31 -10.47 -8.87
C GLY A 127 -12.51 -10.25 -9.78
N GLY A 128 -12.39 -9.36 -10.76
CA GLY A 128 -13.45 -9.08 -11.73
C GLY A 128 -13.84 -10.30 -12.57
N PHE A 129 -12.83 -11.06 -13.04
CA PHE A 129 -13.02 -12.29 -13.81
C PHE A 129 -13.78 -13.35 -13.01
N PHE A 130 -13.31 -13.66 -11.79
CA PHE A 130 -13.96 -14.66 -10.93
C PHE A 130 -15.29 -14.18 -10.36
N THR A 131 -15.51 -12.88 -10.22
CA THR A 131 -16.86 -12.33 -9.95
C THR A 131 -17.82 -12.70 -11.08
N GLY A 132 -17.38 -12.59 -12.33
CA GLY A 132 -18.19 -13.00 -13.49
C GLY A 132 -18.50 -14.49 -13.52
N ILE A 133 -17.67 -15.32 -12.87
CA ILE A 133 -17.90 -16.76 -12.74
C ILE A 133 -18.82 -17.05 -11.56
N PHE A 134 -18.47 -16.60 -10.36
CA PHE A 134 -19.05 -17.03 -9.09
C PHE A 134 -20.24 -16.19 -8.60
N ALA A 135 -20.65 -15.15 -9.32
CA ALA A 135 -21.85 -14.41 -8.97
C ALA A 135 -23.07 -15.33 -8.92
N THR A 136 -23.83 -15.25 -7.84
CA THR A 136 -25.06 -16.02 -7.60
C THR A 136 -26.29 -15.20 -7.94
N VAL A 137 -27.40 -15.87 -8.26
CA VAL A 137 -28.69 -15.19 -8.48
C VAL A 137 -29.16 -14.51 -7.19
N ASP A 138 -29.09 -15.23 -6.07
CA ASP A 138 -29.52 -14.71 -4.76
C ASP A 138 -28.66 -13.52 -4.30
N GLY A 139 -27.34 -13.60 -4.46
CA GLY A 139 -26.44 -12.48 -4.16
C GLY A 139 -26.67 -11.27 -5.07
N SER A 140 -27.00 -11.49 -6.34
CA SER A 140 -27.34 -10.40 -7.27
C SER A 140 -28.68 -9.75 -6.90
N ALA A 141 -29.69 -10.57 -6.59
CA ALA A 141 -31.02 -10.12 -6.17
C ALA A 141 -30.97 -9.34 -4.84
N ALA A 142 -30.10 -9.71 -3.91
CA ALA A 142 -29.87 -8.99 -2.65
C ALA A 142 -29.39 -7.55 -2.85
N PHE A 143 -28.78 -7.24 -4.01
CA PHE A 143 -28.36 -5.90 -4.41
C PHE A 143 -29.33 -5.22 -5.40
N GLY A 144 -30.52 -5.78 -5.59
CA GLY A 144 -31.52 -5.24 -6.52
C GLY A 144 -31.11 -5.36 -7.99
N LEU A 145 -30.15 -6.23 -8.31
CA LEU A 145 -29.71 -6.45 -9.69
C LEU A 145 -30.69 -7.41 -10.38
N THR A 146 -31.13 -7.05 -11.59
CA THR A 146 -31.93 -7.93 -12.47
C THR A 146 -31.08 -8.96 -13.23
N ASN A 147 -29.80 -9.06 -12.89
CA ASN A 147 -28.83 -9.91 -13.56
C ASN A 147 -29.00 -11.37 -13.10
N PRO A 148 -29.05 -12.36 -14.01
CA PRO A 148 -29.15 -13.79 -13.67
C PRO A 148 -27.88 -14.38 -13.03
N GLY A 149 -27.04 -13.58 -12.36
CA GLY A 149 -25.77 -14.02 -11.76
C GLY A 149 -24.64 -14.21 -12.78
N GLY A 150 -23.65 -15.02 -12.40
CA GLY A 150 -22.45 -15.31 -13.17
C GLY A 150 -22.54 -16.64 -13.93
N ALA A 151 -21.39 -17.14 -14.38
CA ALA A 151 -21.30 -18.40 -15.12
C ALA A 151 -21.88 -19.60 -14.35
N ILE A 152 -21.73 -19.64 -13.02
CA ILE A 152 -22.30 -20.72 -12.18
C ILE A 152 -23.82 -20.75 -12.19
N ALA A 153 -24.47 -19.64 -12.51
CA ALA A 153 -25.92 -19.50 -12.60
C ALA A 153 -26.43 -19.66 -14.05
N GLY A 154 -25.56 -20.07 -14.98
CA GLY A 154 -25.88 -20.23 -16.41
C GLY A 154 -25.65 -18.97 -17.25
N ASN A 155 -25.19 -17.86 -16.65
CA ASN A 155 -24.90 -16.61 -17.35
C ASN A 155 -23.42 -16.45 -17.68
N GLY A 156 -22.92 -17.23 -18.64
CA GLY A 156 -21.52 -17.14 -19.11
C GLY A 156 -21.16 -15.77 -19.71
N ARG A 157 -22.15 -15.01 -20.20
CA ARG A 157 -21.97 -13.65 -20.73
C ARG A 157 -21.42 -12.70 -19.66
N GLN A 158 -21.68 -12.94 -18.38
CA GLN A 158 -21.18 -12.09 -17.31
C GLN A 158 -19.66 -12.02 -17.29
N VAL A 159 -18.95 -13.13 -17.52
CA VAL A 159 -17.48 -13.15 -17.58
C VAL A 159 -16.96 -12.21 -18.66
N TRP A 160 -17.60 -12.23 -19.84
CA TRP A 160 -17.23 -11.36 -20.94
C TRP A 160 -17.44 -9.88 -20.62
N VAL A 161 -18.58 -9.54 -19.99
CA VAL A 161 -18.86 -8.15 -19.57
C VAL A 161 -17.82 -7.66 -18.57
N GLN A 162 -17.40 -8.51 -17.63
CA GLN A 162 -16.35 -8.16 -16.66
C GLN A 162 -14.99 -7.93 -17.33
N ILE A 163 -14.62 -8.74 -18.33
CA ILE A 163 -13.38 -8.56 -19.10
C ILE A 163 -13.42 -7.26 -19.89
N VAL A 164 -14.52 -6.97 -20.60
CA VAL A 164 -14.67 -5.74 -21.37
C VAL A 164 -14.62 -4.52 -20.46
N GLY A 165 -15.30 -4.56 -19.30
CA GLY A 165 -15.23 -3.51 -18.30
C GLY A 165 -13.81 -3.29 -17.77
N ALA A 166 -13.08 -4.36 -17.47
CA ALA A 166 -11.69 -4.27 -17.05
C ALA A 166 -10.79 -3.66 -18.14
N LEU A 167 -10.92 -4.12 -19.39
CA LEU A 167 -10.14 -3.58 -20.51
C LEU A 167 -10.45 -2.10 -20.78
N PHE A 168 -11.70 -1.69 -20.62
CA PHE A 168 -12.09 -0.28 -20.72
C PHE A 168 -11.41 0.55 -19.63
N VAL A 169 -11.45 0.12 -18.37
CA VAL A 169 -10.79 0.83 -17.26
C VAL A 169 -9.28 0.90 -17.48
N ILE A 170 -8.66 -0.18 -17.94
CA ILE A 170 -7.22 -0.23 -18.25
C ILE A 170 -6.89 0.75 -19.37
N GLY A 171 -7.60 0.68 -20.49
CA GLY A 171 -7.40 1.57 -21.65
C GLY A 171 -7.62 3.04 -21.30
N TRP A 172 -8.66 3.34 -20.51
CA TRP A 172 -8.96 4.70 -20.06
C TRP A 172 -7.84 5.27 -19.19
N ASN A 173 -7.36 4.52 -18.20
CA ASN A 173 -6.25 4.96 -17.34
C ASN A 173 -4.94 5.08 -18.14
N MET A 174 -4.68 4.15 -19.06
CA MET A 174 -3.51 4.23 -19.94
C MET A 174 -3.54 5.42 -20.90
N ALA A 175 -4.73 5.92 -21.27
CA ALA A 175 -4.84 7.11 -22.12
C ALA A 175 -4.80 8.40 -21.29
N VAL A 176 -5.60 8.49 -20.23
CA VAL A 176 -5.84 9.73 -19.48
C VAL A 176 -4.72 10.05 -18.50
N THR A 177 -4.17 9.06 -17.79
CA THR A 177 -3.10 9.32 -16.82
C THR A 177 -1.84 9.88 -17.49
N PRO A 178 -1.29 9.29 -18.57
CA PRO A 178 -0.16 9.89 -19.27
C PRO A 178 -0.49 11.23 -19.92
N LEU A 179 -1.72 11.43 -20.41
CA LEU A 179 -2.14 12.72 -20.95
C LEU A 179 -2.05 13.83 -19.90
N ILE A 180 -2.53 13.59 -18.68
CA ILE A 180 -2.45 14.54 -17.56
C ILE A 180 -0.98 14.76 -17.16
N LEU A 181 -0.18 13.70 -17.05
CA LEU A 181 1.23 13.81 -16.67
C LEU A 181 2.04 14.59 -17.73
N PHE A 182 1.81 14.35 -19.02
CA PHE A 182 2.44 15.12 -20.09
C PHE A 182 1.96 16.56 -20.14
N PHE A 183 0.69 16.82 -19.83
CA PHE A 183 0.19 18.18 -19.67
C PHE A 183 0.95 18.92 -18.55
N ILE A 184 1.10 18.32 -17.37
CA ILE A 184 1.85 18.93 -16.26
C ILE A 184 3.32 19.14 -16.65
N LYS A 185 3.94 18.15 -17.28
CA LYS A 185 5.36 18.22 -17.68
C LYS A 185 5.63 19.27 -18.74
N TYR A 186 4.83 19.32 -19.81
CA TYR A 186 5.12 20.16 -20.97
C TYR A 186 4.42 21.52 -20.93
N VAL A 187 3.22 21.61 -20.37
CA VAL A 187 2.44 22.86 -20.31
C VAL A 187 2.76 23.63 -19.02
N LEU A 188 2.72 22.97 -17.86
CA LEU A 188 3.04 23.63 -16.58
C LEU A 188 4.56 23.69 -16.30
N ARG A 189 5.37 22.95 -17.07
CA ARG A 189 6.83 22.85 -16.91
C ARG A 189 7.27 22.45 -15.50
N ILE A 190 6.45 21.68 -14.78
CA ILE A 190 6.78 21.16 -13.46
C ILE A 190 7.47 19.80 -13.63
N PRO A 191 8.70 19.62 -13.12
CA PRO A 191 9.36 18.32 -13.16
C PRO A 191 8.63 17.33 -12.25
N LEU A 192 8.11 16.24 -12.83
CA LEU A 192 7.39 15.19 -12.09
C LEU A 192 8.31 14.27 -11.28
N ARG A 193 9.61 14.25 -11.59
CA ARG A 193 10.64 13.48 -10.89
C ARG A 193 11.76 14.43 -10.49
N MET A 194 12.24 14.28 -9.26
CA MET A 194 13.38 15.01 -8.72
C MET A 194 14.67 14.65 -9.49
N SER A 195 15.67 15.53 -9.47
CA SER A 195 16.98 15.22 -10.05
C SER A 195 17.66 14.08 -9.28
N GLU A 196 18.51 13.31 -9.97
CA GLU A 196 19.21 12.16 -9.37
C GLU A 196 20.09 12.57 -8.18
N ASP A 197 20.68 13.77 -8.21
CA ASP A 197 21.50 14.30 -7.11
C ASP A 197 20.67 14.54 -5.85
N MET A 198 19.45 15.05 -6.00
CA MET A 198 18.54 15.29 -4.88
C MET A 198 17.90 13.98 -4.38
N LEU A 199 17.70 13.00 -5.27
CA LEU A 199 17.28 11.64 -4.88
C LEU A 199 18.33 10.93 -4.01
N LEU A 200 19.62 11.22 -4.19
CA LEU A 200 20.70 10.67 -3.35
C LEU A 200 20.67 11.26 -1.93
N VAL A 201 20.35 12.54 -1.79
CA VAL A 201 20.23 13.22 -0.48
C VAL A 201 18.94 12.78 0.24
N GLY A 202 17.85 12.58 -0.51
CA GLY A 202 16.62 12.03 0.03
C GLY A 202 15.79 13.07 0.80
N ASP A 203 15.34 12.72 2.00
CA ASP A 203 14.35 13.50 2.75
C ASP A 203 14.86 14.90 3.16
N ASP A 204 16.16 15.00 3.43
CA ASP A 204 16.84 16.27 3.77
C ASP A 204 16.78 17.28 2.60
N ALA A 205 16.82 16.81 1.35
CA ALA A 205 16.72 17.66 0.17
C ALA A 205 15.30 18.18 -0.10
N VAL A 206 14.27 17.50 0.41
CA VAL A 206 12.86 17.86 0.18
C VAL A 206 12.26 18.60 1.37
N HIS A 207 12.51 18.10 2.57
CA HIS A 207 11.88 18.57 3.81
C HIS A 207 12.87 19.27 4.76
N GLY A 208 14.19 19.20 4.50
CA GLY A 208 15.20 19.81 5.39
C GLY A 208 15.34 19.13 6.74
N GLU A 209 14.78 17.92 6.87
CA GLU A 209 14.76 17.13 8.09
C GLU A 209 15.20 15.70 7.79
N ALA A 210 15.93 15.09 8.73
CA ALA A 210 16.27 13.68 8.67
C ALA A 210 15.13 12.86 9.29
N ALA A 211 14.51 11.98 8.49
CA ALA A 211 13.45 11.06 8.96
C ALA A 211 13.88 10.20 10.16
N TYR A 212 15.17 9.90 10.27
CA TYR A 212 15.74 9.17 11.40
C TYR A 212 16.99 9.88 11.92
N ALA A 213 16.97 10.29 13.18
CA ALA A 213 18.10 10.90 13.88
C ALA A 213 19.16 9.85 14.32
N ILE A 214 19.40 8.83 13.50
CA ILE A 214 20.31 7.72 13.84
C ILE A 214 21.76 8.22 13.88
N GLU A 215 22.12 9.12 12.96
CA GLU A 215 23.43 9.79 12.91
C GLU A 215 23.74 10.58 14.20
N SER A 216 22.75 11.32 14.73
CA SER A 216 22.93 12.12 15.95
C SER A 216 23.01 11.24 17.20
N VAL A 217 22.31 10.11 17.22
CA VAL A 217 22.42 9.10 18.27
C VAL A 217 23.80 8.44 18.25
N PHE A 218 24.28 7.99 17.08
CA PHE A 218 25.63 7.41 16.97
C PHE A 218 26.73 8.43 17.33
N SER A 219 26.62 9.68 16.85
CA SER A 219 27.55 10.76 17.22
C SER A 219 27.55 11.08 18.71
N SER A 220 26.40 10.92 19.40
CA SER A 220 26.29 11.09 20.85
C SER A 220 26.88 9.92 21.61
N VAL A 221 26.73 8.69 21.12
CA VAL A 221 27.33 7.48 21.71
C VAL A 221 28.84 7.47 21.56
N GLU A 222 29.37 7.85 20.39
CA GLU A 222 30.83 7.98 20.16
C GLU A 222 31.46 9.05 21.06
N ARG A 223 30.76 10.19 21.25
CA ARG A 223 31.19 11.23 22.20
C ARG A 223 31.18 10.75 23.65
N ASN A 224 30.22 9.90 24.04
CA ASN A 224 30.11 9.40 25.40
C ASN A 224 30.99 8.16 25.69
N GLY A 225 31.48 7.49 24.64
CA GLY A 225 32.41 6.35 24.74
C GLY A 225 33.83 6.73 25.18
N ASN A 226 34.18 8.02 25.20
CA ASN A 226 35.50 8.50 25.60
C ASN A 226 35.65 8.78 27.11
N GLY A 227 34.86 8.11 27.95
CA GLY A 227 35.00 8.09 29.41
C GLY A 227 34.14 9.13 30.13
N ASN A 228 32.94 8.71 30.55
CA ASN A 228 32.42 8.78 31.93
C ASN A 228 30.89 8.63 31.94
N GLY A 229 30.40 7.58 32.61
CA GLY A 229 29.05 7.51 33.19
C GLY A 229 27.86 7.44 32.24
N VAL A 230 27.20 6.28 32.18
CA VAL A 230 25.85 6.16 31.61
C VAL A 230 24.86 6.87 32.53
N GLU A 231 24.45 8.08 32.18
CA GLU A 231 23.26 8.71 32.72
C GLU A 231 22.12 8.52 31.70
N THR A 232 21.10 7.76 32.11
CA THR A 232 19.88 7.53 31.31
C THR A 232 19.12 8.84 31.17
N ALA A 233 19.32 9.54 30.05
CA ALA A 233 18.56 10.73 29.71
C ALA A 233 17.11 10.36 29.33
N HIS A 234 16.18 10.62 30.25
CA HIS A 234 14.77 10.71 29.95
C HIS A 234 14.55 11.87 28.96
N THR A 235 14.04 11.56 27.77
CA THR A 235 13.69 12.55 26.75
C THR A 235 12.49 13.38 27.19
N THR A 236 12.74 14.57 27.74
CA THR A 236 11.80 15.70 27.65
C THR A 236 12.23 16.57 26.48
N ALA A 237 11.46 16.51 25.39
CA ALA A 237 11.58 17.43 24.27
C ALA A 237 11.27 18.86 24.76
N GLY A 238 12.32 19.65 24.93
CA GLY A 238 12.25 21.08 25.21
C GLY A 238 12.66 21.86 23.96
N PHE A 239 11.69 22.58 23.41
CA PHE A 239 11.83 23.54 22.33
C PHE A 239 12.62 24.76 22.83
N GLU A 240 13.89 24.91 22.45
CA GLU A 240 14.62 26.18 22.60
C GLU A 240 15.35 26.54 21.30
N GLY A 241 15.04 27.73 20.81
CA GLY A 241 15.50 28.27 19.54
C GLY A 241 17.01 28.46 19.48
N SER A 242 17.57 28.09 18.32
CA SER A 242 18.97 28.34 17.97
C SER A 242 19.23 29.83 17.79
N SER A 243 19.83 30.47 18.79
CA SER A 243 20.51 31.78 18.66
C SER A 243 22.03 31.68 18.92
N GLY A 244 22.63 30.50 18.70
CA GLY A 244 24.02 30.22 19.09
C GLY A 244 25.07 30.29 17.97
N GLY A 245 24.65 30.41 16.70
CA GLY A 245 25.55 30.27 15.54
C GLY A 245 26.52 31.43 15.32
N GLU A 246 26.17 32.66 15.74
CA GLU A 246 26.96 33.85 15.39
C GLU A 246 28.19 34.03 16.29
N ARG A 247 28.15 33.60 17.55
CA ARG A 247 29.27 33.79 18.50
C ARG A 247 30.48 32.88 18.22
N SER A 248 30.26 31.70 17.63
CA SER A 248 31.35 30.75 17.35
C SER A 248 32.17 31.12 16.12
N GLY A 249 31.59 31.84 15.15
CA GLY A 249 32.29 32.26 13.94
C GLY A 249 33.25 33.43 14.18
N GLU A 250 32.87 34.35 15.06
CA GLU A 250 33.66 35.54 15.37
C GLU A 250 34.92 35.20 16.19
N GLU A 251 34.82 34.22 17.09
CA GLU A 251 35.94 33.75 17.91
C GLU A 251 36.98 32.95 17.10
N MET A 252 36.52 32.20 16.08
CA MET A 252 37.37 31.50 15.12
C MET A 252 38.12 32.48 14.20
N ARG A 253 37.42 33.50 13.69
CA ARG A 253 38.00 34.55 12.84
C ARG A 253 39.06 35.38 13.57
N ASN A 254 38.86 35.65 14.87
CA ASN A 254 39.82 36.41 15.68
C ASN A 254 41.08 35.58 16.04
N LYS A 255 40.95 34.25 16.17
CA LYS A 255 42.09 33.33 16.33
C LYS A 255 42.92 33.18 15.05
N GLU A 256 42.30 33.22 13.87
CA GLU A 256 43.02 33.21 12.59
C GLU A 256 43.73 34.53 12.30
N ALA A 257 43.10 35.67 12.59
CA ALA A 257 43.72 36.99 12.42
C ALA A 257 44.98 37.15 13.30
N ARG A 258 44.95 36.65 14.53
CA ARG A 258 46.12 36.59 15.43
C ARG A 258 47.24 35.66 14.95
N ARG A 259 46.92 34.60 14.19
CA ARG A 259 47.92 33.69 13.60
C ARG A 259 48.63 34.30 12.39
N MET A 260 47.98 35.22 11.68
CA MET A 260 48.52 35.82 10.45
C MET A 260 49.29 37.13 10.68
N GLY A 261 49.44 37.59 11.93
CA GLY A 261 50.25 38.78 12.25
C GLY A 261 49.76 40.08 11.63
N VAL A 262 48.47 40.17 11.27
CA VAL A 262 47.87 41.37 10.71
C VAL A 262 47.41 42.25 11.87
N ALA A 263 47.97 43.46 11.96
CA ALA A 263 47.57 44.45 12.95
C ALA A 263 46.10 44.86 12.78
N GLU A 264 45.41 44.96 13.90
CA GLU A 264 44.03 45.48 14.05
C GLU A 264 43.90 46.84 13.35
N VAL A 265 43.02 46.93 12.35
CA VAL A 265 42.48 48.21 11.87
C VAL A 265 41.13 48.37 12.56
N GLY A 266 41.07 49.38 13.44
CA GLY A 266 39.98 49.62 14.36
C GLY A 266 38.63 49.94 13.70
N GLU A 267 37.59 49.73 14.50
CA GLU A 267 36.20 50.15 14.29
C GLU A 267 36.09 51.62 13.87
N THR A 268 35.24 51.90 12.89
CA THR A 268 34.38 53.09 12.92
C THR A 268 33.08 52.84 12.14
N VAL A 269 31.99 52.88 12.90
CA VAL A 269 30.56 53.12 12.57
C VAL A 269 29.78 52.02 11.87
#